data_AF-A0A660L7P5-F1
#
_entry.id   AF-A0A660L7P5-F1
#
_cell.length_a   1.000
_cell.length_b   1.000
_cell.length_c   1.000
_cell.angle_alpha   90.00
_cell.angle_beta   90.00
_cell.angle_gamma   90.00
#
_symmetry.space_group_name_H-M   'P 1'
#
loop_
_entity.id
_entity.type
_entity.pdbx_description
1 polymer ?
#
loop_
_entity_poly.entity_id
_entity_poly.type
_entity_poly.pdbx_seq_one_letter_code
_entity_poly.pdbx_strand_id
1 'polypeptide(L)'
;MTGDQIAVAITLNGHPVPSVTRVASVNAHVLVITTTIPSPQAPVTLTSTYVGARENDTHATHLLEGPEHPHGQLETHVHLPEQMPVAADERRGCLYDHLQLLLRALNRLDCDPTIDVGDDAIDAVDQ
;
A
#
# COMPACT_ATOMS: atom_id res chain seq x y z
N MET A 1 -16.30 -7.94 1.27
CA MET A 1 -15.82 -7.14 0.13
C MET A 1 -14.54 -7.78 -0.36
N THR A 2 -14.45 -8.05 -1.65
CA THR A 2 -13.20 -8.36 -2.33
C THR A 2 -12.78 -7.06 -2.99
N GLY A 3 -11.62 -6.50 -2.63
CA GLY A 3 -11.09 -5.32 -3.29
C GLY A 3 -10.70 -5.61 -4.74
N ASP A 4 -10.67 -4.57 -5.56
CA ASP A 4 -10.21 -4.65 -6.94
C ASP A 4 -8.71 -4.85 -6.97
N GLN A 5 -8.24 -5.73 -7.84
CA GLN A 5 -6.82 -5.98 -8.01
C GLN A 5 -6.23 -4.94 -8.97
N ILE A 6 -5.14 -4.30 -8.56
CA ILE A 6 -4.41 -3.34 -9.38
C ILE A 6 -3.03 -3.90 -9.76
N ALA A 7 -2.51 -3.44 -10.90
CA ALA A 7 -1.22 -3.90 -11.41
C ALA A 7 -0.07 -3.14 -10.72
N VAL A 8 0.63 -3.84 -9.83
CA VAL A 8 1.89 -3.40 -9.23
C VAL A 8 2.92 -4.50 -9.48
N ALA A 9 3.96 -4.21 -10.25
CA ALA A 9 5.04 -5.14 -10.51
C ALA A 9 6.13 -4.96 -9.45
N ILE A 10 6.58 -6.06 -8.87
CA ILE A 10 7.62 -6.07 -7.84
C ILE A 10 8.74 -6.97 -8.32
N THR A 11 9.96 -6.44 -8.27
CA THR A 11 11.20 -7.14 -8.59
C THR A 11 12.07 -7.19 -7.35
N LEU A 12 12.65 -8.34 -7.03
CA LEU A 12 13.63 -8.49 -5.96
C LEU A 12 14.94 -9.01 -6.57
N ASN A 13 16.06 -8.31 -6.33
CA ASN A 13 17.37 -8.71 -6.86
C ASN A 13 17.36 -8.89 -8.38
N GLY A 14 16.63 -8.02 -9.10
CA GLY A 14 16.48 -8.09 -10.56
C GLY A 14 15.52 -9.19 -11.07
N HIS A 15 14.86 -9.95 -10.19
CA HIS A 15 13.90 -10.99 -10.58
C HIS A 15 12.45 -10.61 -10.22
N PRO A 16 11.50 -10.69 -11.17
CA PRO A 16 10.10 -10.44 -10.86
C PRO A 16 9.59 -11.49 -9.86
N VAL A 17 8.85 -11.03 -8.85
CA VAL A 17 8.24 -11.92 -7.85
C VAL A 17 6.72 -11.91 -7.95
N PRO A 18 6.06 -13.04 -7.66
CA PRO A 18 4.62 -13.06 -7.56
C PRO A 18 4.19 -12.09 -6.45
N SER A 19 3.22 -11.24 -6.75
CA SER A 19 2.60 -10.34 -5.79
C SER A 19 1.16 -10.05 -6.19
N VAL A 20 0.35 -9.64 -5.22
CA VAL A 20 -1.03 -9.21 -5.42
C VAL A 20 -1.26 -7.94 -4.64
N THR A 21 -1.60 -6.85 -5.33
CA THR A 21 -2.07 -5.61 -4.71
C THR A 21 -3.56 -5.45 -4.94
N ARG A 22 -4.31 -5.22 -3.87
CA ARG A 22 -5.76 -4.97 -3.90
C ARG A 22 -6.10 -3.64 -3.25
N VAL A 23 -7.13 -3.00 -3.78
CA VAL A 23 -7.66 -1.74 -3.28
C VAL A 23 -9.15 -1.91 -3.02
N ALA A 24 -9.61 -1.43 -1.88
CA ALA A 24 -11.02 -1.50 -1.51
C ALA A 24 -11.46 -0.18 -0.86
N SER A 25 -12.41 0.48 -1.50
CA SER A 25 -13.16 1.59 -0.92
C SER A 25 -14.26 1.02 -0.02
N VAL A 26 -14.09 1.13 1.30
CA VAL A 26 -15.09 0.65 2.28
C VAL A 26 -16.28 1.61 2.33
N ASN A 27 -16.02 2.91 2.18
CA ASN A 27 -16.99 3.97 1.96
C ASN A 27 -16.27 5.20 1.35
N ALA A 28 -16.94 6.35 1.28
CA ALA A 28 -16.36 7.57 0.71
C ALA A 28 -15.09 8.08 1.43
N HIS A 29 -14.88 7.70 2.69
CA HIS A 29 -13.87 8.20 3.61
C HIS A 29 -12.85 7.16 4.05
N VAL A 30 -12.98 5.91 3.57
CA VAL A 30 -12.14 4.80 4.01
C VAL A 30 -11.65 4.02 2.82
N LEU A 31 -10.32 4.02 2.65
CA LEU A 31 -9.61 3.26 1.63
C LEU A 31 -8.72 2.22 2.29
N VAL A 32 -8.73 0.99 1.77
CA VAL A 32 -7.83 -0.09 2.20
C VAL A 32 -7.01 -0.53 1.00
N ILE A 33 -5.69 -0.56 1.16
CA ILE A 33 -4.74 -1.09 0.18
C ILE A 33 -3.97 -2.24 0.82
N THR A 34 -3.96 -3.39 0.17
CA THR A 34 -3.20 -4.56 0.64
C THR A 34 -2.29 -5.06 -0.46
N THR A 35 -1.00 -5.24 -0.15
CA THR A 35 -0.05 -5.96 -1.01
C THR A 35 0.44 -7.22 -0.31
N THR A 36 0.35 -8.36 -0.99
CA THR A 36 0.91 -9.64 -0.52
C THR A 36 1.94 -10.15 -1.51
N ILE A 37 3.11 -10.51 -1.02
CA ILE A 37 4.22 -11.12 -1.77
C ILE A 37 4.41 -12.54 -1.24
N PRO A 38 3.81 -13.57 -1.86
CA PRO A 38 3.98 -14.96 -1.44
C PRO A 38 5.30 -15.56 -1.96
N SER A 39 6.42 -14.82 -1.84
CA SER A 39 7.74 -15.27 -2.25
C SER A 39 8.53 -15.76 -1.03
N PRO A 40 9.22 -16.92 -1.10
CA PRO A 40 10.13 -17.35 -0.04
C PRO A 40 11.27 -16.36 0.25
N GLN A 41 11.61 -15.49 -0.72
CA GLN A 41 12.64 -14.46 -0.55
C GLN A 41 12.17 -13.28 0.31
N ALA A 42 10.87 -12.97 0.26
CA ALA A 42 10.28 -11.87 1.01
C ALA A 42 8.77 -12.15 1.24
N PRO A 43 8.42 -13.05 2.18
CA PRO A 43 7.04 -13.38 2.47
C PRO A 43 6.41 -12.23 3.28
N VAL A 44 6.02 -11.18 2.59
CA VAL A 44 5.54 -9.92 3.17
C VAL A 44 4.07 -9.71 2.83
N THR A 45 3.29 -9.28 3.83
CA THR A 45 1.97 -8.68 3.63
C THR A 45 1.98 -7.29 4.24
N LEU A 46 1.59 -6.29 3.47
CA LEU A 46 1.33 -4.95 3.96
C LEU A 46 -0.14 -4.63 3.77
N THR A 47 -0.84 -4.27 4.84
CA THR A 47 -2.21 -3.74 4.77
C THR A 47 -2.21 -2.32 5.28
N SER A 48 -2.69 -1.38 4.48
CA SER A 48 -2.79 0.03 4.82
C SER A 48 -4.25 0.46 4.79
N THR A 49 -4.68 1.12 5.85
CA THR A 49 -6.02 1.69 5.98
C THR A 49 -5.88 3.20 6.11
N TYR A 50 -6.60 3.92 5.26
CA TYR A 50 -6.64 5.37 5.24
C TYR A 50 -8.05 5.81 5.57
N VAL A 51 -8.19 6.65 6.60
CA VAL A 51 -9.46 7.20 7.05
C VAL A 51 -9.37 8.72 7.02
N GLY A 52 -10.15 9.37 6.16
CA GLY A 52 -10.11 10.81 5.99
C GLY A 52 -11.31 11.34 5.23
N ALA A 53 -11.55 12.64 5.32
CA ALA A 53 -12.56 13.35 4.53
C ALA A 53 -11.94 14.62 3.94
N ARG A 54 -12.57 15.23 2.94
CA ARG A 54 -12.00 16.35 2.16
C ARG A 54 -11.45 17.51 3.00
N GLU A 55 -12.00 17.75 4.19
CA GLU A 55 -11.61 18.85 5.09
C GLU A 55 -11.01 18.36 6.42
N ASN A 56 -10.80 17.05 6.58
CA ASN A 56 -10.28 16.44 7.81
C ASN A 56 -8.94 15.77 7.57
N ASP A 57 -8.11 15.72 8.60
CA ASP A 57 -6.86 14.96 8.57
C ASP A 57 -7.11 13.51 8.14
N THR A 58 -6.17 12.98 7.38
CA THR A 58 -6.15 11.56 7.02
C THR A 58 -5.34 10.80 8.05
N HIS A 59 -6.00 9.85 8.70
CA HIS A 59 -5.37 8.87 9.57
C HIS A 59 -5.01 7.63 8.76
N ALA A 60 -3.72 7.40 8.61
CA ALA A 60 -3.17 6.21 7.98
C ALA A 60 -2.72 5.19 9.05
N THR A 61 -3.03 3.92 8.84
CA THR A 61 -2.59 2.81 9.69
C THR A 61 -2.07 1.69 8.80
N HIS A 62 -0.86 1.22 9.07
CA HIS A 62 -0.17 0.22 8.29
C HIS A 62 0.16 -0.98 9.19
N LEU A 63 -0.30 -2.15 8.79
CA LEU A 63 0.06 -3.43 9.38
C LEU A 63 0.99 -4.17 8.42
N LEU A 64 2.26 -4.29 8.81
CA LEU A 64 3.28 -5.03 8.08
C LEU A 64 3.52 -6.38 8.75
N GLU A 65 3.32 -7.46 8.02
CA GLU A 65 3.63 -8.83 8.45
C GLU A 65 4.76 -9.38 7.56
N GLY A 66 5.78 -9.96 8.17
CA GLY A 66 6.92 -10.51 7.45
C GLY A 66 7.95 -11.15 8.38
N PRO A 67 9.09 -11.65 7.84
CA PRO A 67 10.11 -12.36 8.62
C PRO A 67 10.67 -11.57 9.82
N GLU A 68 10.86 -10.26 9.66
CA GLU A 68 11.33 -9.38 10.75
C GLU A 68 10.23 -9.05 11.77
N HIS A 69 8.96 -9.25 11.39
CA HIS A 69 7.78 -8.87 12.18
C HIS A 69 6.76 -10.03 12.22
N PRO A 70 7.08 -11.17 12.87
CA PRO A 70 6.23 -12.37 12.88
C PRO A 70 4.90 -12.17 13.64
N HIS A 71 4.79 -11.11 14.44
CA HIS A 71 3.56 -10.70 15.12
C HIS A 71 2.90 -9.47 14.49
N GLY A 72 3.41 -9.02 13.34
CA GLY A 72 3.05 -7.76 12.72
C GLY A 72 3.76 -6.55 13.36
N GLN A 73 4.02 -5.54 12.54
CA GLN A 73 4.41 -4.20 12.96
C GLN A 73 3.29 -3.23 12.57
N LEU A 74 2.84 -2.44 13.54
CA LEU A 74 1.86 -1.39 13.33
C LEU A 74 2.56 -0.04 13.25
N GLU A 75 2.29 0.73 12.20
CA GLU A 75 2.74 2.12 12.02
C GLU A 75 1.51 2.99 11.76
N THR A 76 1.45 4.17 12.38
CA THR A 76 0.32 5.10 12.23
C THR A 76 0.83 6.49 11.90
N HIS A 77 0.19 7.13 10.93
CA HIS A 77 0.49 8.48 10.50
C HIS A 77 -0.77 9.33 10.44
N VAL A 78 -0.59 10.63 10.67
CA VAL A 78 -1.64 11.64 10.46
C VAL A 78 -1.12 12.61 9.42
N HIS A 79 -1.89 12.79 8.36
CA HIS A 79 -1.58 13.69 7.26
C HIS A 79 -2.61 14.80 7.21
N LEU A 80 -2.15 16.03 7.01
CA LEU A 80 -3.07 17.16 6.81
C LEU A 80 -3.90 16.96 5.54
N PRO A 81 -5.10 17.56 5.43
CA PRO A 81 -5.98 17.36 4.27
C PRO A 81 -5.30 17.75 2.95
N GLU A 82 -4.49 18.81 2.95
CA GLU A 82 -3.72 19.23 1.76
C GLU A 82 -2.59 18.28 1.36
N GLN A 83 -2.17 17.36 2.23
CA GLN A 83 -1.06 16.43 1.98
C GLN A 83 -1.55 15.10 1.41
N MET A 84 -2.68 14.60 1.90
CA MET A 84 -3.22 13.30 1.52
C MET A 84 -4.75 13.26 1.64
N PRO A 85 -5.48 13.86 0.69
CA PRO A 85 -6.93 13.82 0.70
C PRO A 85 -7.44 12.39 0.45
N VAL A 86 -8.31 11.88 1.33
CA VAL A 86 -9.07 10.64 1.11
C VAL A 86 -10.48 11.01 0.62
N ALA A 87 -10.53 11.70 -0.52
CA ALA A 87 -11.73 11.97 -1.28
C ALA A 87 -11.64 11.21 -2.61
N ALA A 88 -12.77 10.82 -3.19
CA ALA A 88 -12.83 9.83 -4.29
C ALA A 88 -11.86 10.13 -5.46
N ASP A 89 -11.62 11.40 -5.77
CA ASP A 89 -10.84 11.90 -6.91
C ASP A 89 -9.34 12.17 -6.63
N GLU A 90 -8.84 11.93 -5.40
CA GLU A 90 -7.48 12.35 -5.00
C GLU A 90 -6.73 11.31 -4.14
N ARG A 91 -6.97 10.01 -4.36
CA ARG A 91 -6.47 8.92 -3.50
C ARG A 91 -5.09 8.37 -3.88
N ARG A 92 -4.51 8.75 -5.02
CA ARG A 92 -3.14 8.37 -5.42
C ARG A 92 -2.08 8.58 -4.34
N GLY A 93 -2.24 9.57 -3.46
CA GLY A 93 -1.35 9.79 -2.32
C GLY A 93 -1.30 8.59 -1.37
N CYS A 94 -2.44 7.95 -1.14
CA CYS A 94 -2.55 6.72 -0.33
C CYS A 94 -1.81 5.55 -0.99
N LEU A 95 -1.89 5.43 -2.33
CA LEU A 95 -1.16 4.40 -3.05
C LEU A 95 0.35 4.61 -2.93
N TYR A 96 0.84 5.84 -3.14
CA TYR A 96 2.27 6.12 -3.04
C TYR A 96 2.81 5.93 -1.63
N ASP A 97 2.06 6.34 -0.61
CA ASP A 97 2.42 6.11 0.79
C ASP A 97 2.52 4.60 1.09
N HIS A 98 1.54 3.81 0.65
CA HIS A 98 1.55 2.35 0.76
C HIS A 98 2.79 1.73 0.08
N LEU A 99 3.07 2.10 -1.17
CA LEU A 99 4.20 1.56 -1.94
C LEU A 99 5.55 2.00 -1.35
N GLN A 100 5.64 3.22 -0.80
CA GLN A 100 6.85 3.69 -0.14
C GLN A 100 7.14 2.88 1.13
N LEU A 101 6.13 2.57 1.93
CA LEU A 101 6.30 1.70 3.11
C LEU A 101 6.66 0.27 2.72
N LEU A 102 6.05 -0.28 1.66
CA LEU A 102 6.42 -1.58 1.13
C LEU A 102 7.88 -1.61 0.69
N LEU A 103 8.33 -0.60 -0.06
CA LEU A 103 9.70 -0.48 -0.51
C LEU A 103 10.68 -0.42 0.67
N ARG A 104 10.35 0.37 1.72
CA ARG A 104 11.16 0.43 2.95
C ARG A 104 11.23 -0.91 3.67
N ALA A 105 10.12 -1.64 3.75
CA ALA A 105 10.07 -2.97 4.36
C ALA A 105 10.94 -3.97 3.59
N LEU A 106 10.83 -3.98 2.25
CA LEU A 106 11.63 -4.87 1.41
C LEU A 106 13.13 -4.56 1.50
N ASN A 107 13.53 -3.29 1.52
CA ASN A 107 14.93 -2.89 1.68
C ASN A 107 15.57 -3.39 2.98
N ARG A 108 14.79 -3.70 4.02
CA ARG A 108 15.33 -4.25 5.28
C ARG A 108 15.64 -5.75 5.18
N LEU A 109 15.07 -6.45 4.20
CA LEU A 109 15.26 -7.88 3.99
C LEU A 109 16.53 -8.25 3.20
N ASP A 110 17.51 -7.34 3.14
CA ASP A 110 18.77 -7.49 2.39
C ASP A 110 18.54 -7.89 0.91
N CYS A 111 17.49 -7.34 0.32
CA CYS A 111 17.19 -7.46 -1.10
C CYS A 111 17.29 -6.10 -1.79
N ASP A 112 17.39 -6.11 -3.12
CA ASP A 112 17.34 -4.92 -3.98
C ASP A 112 15.94 -4.84 -4.64
N PRO A 113 14.95 -4.21 -3.98
CA PRO A 113 13.58 -4.16 -4.48
C PRO A 113 13.36 -3.02 -5.48
N THR A 114 12.62 -3.31 -6.56
CA THR A 114 11.95 -2.28 -7.37
C THR A 114 10.44 -2.50 -7.37
N ILE A 115 9.70 -1.40 -7.44
CA ILE A 115 8.25 -1.38 -7.51
C ILE A 115 7.86 -0.48 -8.68
N ASP A 116 7.19 -1.07 -9.65
CA ASP A 116 6.68 -0.37 -10.84
C ASP A 116 5.14 -0.41 -10.80
N VAL A 117 4.53 0.77 -10.94
CA VAL A 117 3.08 0.94 -10.97
C VAL A 117 2.69 1.64 -12.27
N GLY A 118 1.70 1.08 -12.98
CA GLY A 118 1.20 1.65 -14.23
C GLY A 118 0.09 2.66 -14.00
N ASP A 119 -0.14 3.53 -14.99
CA ASP A 119 -1.19 4.56 -14.94
C ASP A 119 -2.59 3.95 -14.69
N ASP A 120 -2.91 2.82 -15.30
CA ASP A 120 -4.18 2.10 -15.07
C ASP A 120 -4.40 1.73 -13.60
N ALA A 121 -3.32 1.40 -12.88
CA ALA A 121 -3.39 1.06 -11.46
C ALA A 121 -3.57 2.31 -10.60
N ILE A 122 -3.00 3.44 -10.99
CA ILE A 122 -3.19 4.74 -10.33
C ILE A 122 -4.63 5.20 -10.52
N ASP A 123 -5.12 5.15 -11.76
CA ASP A 123 -6.49 5.53 -12.12
C ASP A 123 -7.55 4.65 -11.43
N ALA A 124 -7.23 3.39 -11.12
CA ALA A 124 -8.12 2.52 -10.37
C ALA A 124 -8.26 2.91 -8.89
N VAL A 125 -7.28 3.61 -8.31
CA VAL A 125 -7.36 4.07 -6.90
C VAL A 125 -8.16 5.36 -6.77
N ASP A 126 -8.17 6.20 -7.81
CA ASP A 126 -8.90 7.47 -7.87
C ASP A 126 -10.39 7.30 -8.29
N GLN A 127 -10.94 6.09 -8.19
CA GLN A 127 -12.37 5.77 -8.40
C GLN A 127 -13.12 5.55 -7.09
#